data_AF-A0A845UX41-F1
#
_entry.id   AF-A0A845UX41-F1
#
_cell.length_a   1.000
_cell.length_b   1.000
_cell.length_c   1.000
_cell.angle_alpha   90.00
_cell.angle_beta   90.00
_cell.angle_gamma   90.00
#
_symmetry.space_group_name_H-M   'P 1'
#
loop_
_entity.id
_entity.type
_entity.pdbx_description
1 polymer ?
#
loop_
_entity_poly.entity_id
_entity_poly.type
_entity_poly.pdbx_seq_one_letter_code
_entity_poly.pdbx_strand_id
1 'polypeptide(L)'
;MAEDIRWIQRLDNYQRALTHLQSAVELMAERELSQLEKQGVIQAFEFCWELAWKLLKDYLQWQGIADLAGARDATREAFRQGLIADGQVWMAMLQDRNRTAHTYNEATMLELLGAIRGAYASELTALADHMRALANEQS
;
A
#
# COMPACT_ATOMS: atom_id res chain seq x y z
N MET A 1 4.11 -25.67 -5.96
CA MET A 1 2.64 -25.51 -5.98
C MET A 1 2.21 -24.07 -5.66
N ALA A 2 2.84 -23.38 -4.71
CA ALA A 2 2.58 -21.95 -4.45
C ALA A 2 3.11 -20.99 -5.54
N GLU A 3 4.13 -21.38 -6.32
CA GLU A 3 4.76 -20.53 -7.33
C GLU A 3 3.82 -20.12 -8.49
N ASP A 4 2.72 -20.83 -8.74
CA ASP A 4 1.77 -20.49 -9.82
C ASP A 4 0.60 -19.61 -9.38
N ILE A 5 0.52 -19.26 -8.09
CA ILE A 5 -0.59 -18.43 -7.59
C ILE A 5 -0.21 -16.96 -7.74
N ARG A 6 -0.88 -16.29 -8.69
CA ARG A 6 -0.63 -14.89 -9.07
C ARG A 6 -0.58 -13.91 -7.88
N TRP A 7 -1.46 -14.07 -6.88
CA TRP A 7 -1.46 -13.18 -5.72
C TRP A 7 -0.23 -13.41 -4.81
N ILE A 8 0.33 -14.63 -4.76
CA ILE A 8 1.57 -14.93 -4.00
C ILE A 8 2.76 -14.27 -4.68
N GLN A 9 2.87 -14.34 -6.01
CA GLN A 9 3.90 -13.61 -6.76
C GLN A 9 3.78 -12.09 -6.57
N ARG A 10 2.55 -11.57 -6.50
CA ARG A 10 2.33 -10.16 -6.22
C ARG A 10 2.68 -9.77 -4.79
N LEU A 11 2.46 -10.67 -3.82
CA LEU A 11 2.85 -10.46 -2.43
C LEU A 11 4.37 -10.25 -2.29
N ASP A 12 5.19 -11.06 -2.97
CA ASP A 12 6.65 -10.86 -2.97
C ASP A 12 7.06 -9.47 -3.51
N ASN A 13 6.48 -9.06 -4.65
CA ASN A 13 6.72 -7.73 -5.21
C ASN A 13 6.28 -6.61 -4.26
N TYR A 14 5.11 -6.77 -3.63
CA TYR A 14 4.58 -5.84 -2.65
C TYR A 14 5.48 -5.71 -1.42
N GLN A 15 6.01 -6.83 -0.90
CA GLN A 15 6.91 -6.82 0.26
C GLN A 15 8.20 -6.07 -0.01
N ARG A 16 8.80 -6.26 -1.19
CA ARG A 16 10.01 -5.51 -1.61
C ARG A 16 9.72 -4.00 -1.68
N ALA A 17 8.58 -3.64 -2.26
CA ALA A 17 8.13 -2.26 -2.31
C ALA A 17 7.90 -1.67 -0.90
N LEU A 18 7.28 -2.44 -0.01
CA LEU A 18 7.04 -2.02 1.36
C LEU A 18 8.35 -1.75 2.12
N THR A 19 9.39 -2.56 1.94
CA THR A 19 10.70 -2.31 2.56
C THR A 19 11.27 -0.95 2.19
N HIS A 20 11.11 -0.51 0.94
CA HIS A 20 11.54 0.82 0.52
C HIS A 20 10.75 1.94 1.21
N LEU A 21 9.42 1.78 1.32
CA LEU A 21 8.57 2.75 2.04
C LEU A 21 8.93 2.81 3.53
N GLN A 22 9.14 1.66 4.18
CA GLN A 22 9.55 1.58 5.58
C GLN A 22 10.89 2.27 5.80
N SER A 23 11.89 1.99 4.96
CA SER A 23 13.21 2.65 5.03
C SER A 23 13.10 4.17 4.87
N ALA A 24 12.21 4.64 3.98
CA ALA A 24 11.99 6.06 3.76
C ALA A 24 11.33 6.73 4.99
N VAL A 25 10.35 6.06 5.63
CA VAL A 25 9.69 6.53 6.86
C VAL A 25 10.64 6.52 8.06
N GLU A 26 11.53 5.53 8.17
CA GLU A 26 12.59 5.49 9.16
C GLU A 26 13.52 6.70 9.01
N LEU A 27 13.98 6.98 7.79
CA LEU A 27 14.83 8.14 7.50
C LEU A 27 14.14 9.48 7.86
N MET A 28 12.83 9.60 7.61
CA MET A 28 12.02 10.77 8.02
C MET A 28 11.96 10.97 9.54
N ALA A 29 12.09 9.89 10.31
CA ALA A 29 12.07 9.93 11.77
C ALA A 29 13.44 10.31 12.34
N GLU A 30 14.53 9.96 11.64
CA GLU A 30 15.90 10.25 12.05
C GLU A 30 16.33 11.70 11.83
N ARG A 31 15.92 12.31 10.71
CA ARG A 31 16.31 13.68 10.36
C ARG A 31 15.34 14.35 9.40
N GLU A 32 15.57 15.64 9.18
CA GLU A 32 14.93 16.35 8.08
C GLU A 32 15.42 15.82 6.73
N LEU A 33 14.46 15.65 5.81
CA LEU A 33 14.72 15.22 4.45
C LEU A 33 14.98 16.40 3.52
N SER A 34 15.91 16.22 2.58
CA SER A 34 16.04 17.09 1.42
C SER A 34 14.81 16.99 0.50
N GLN A 35 14.65 17.95 -0.41
CA GLN A 35 13.53 17.95 -1.35
C GLN A 35 13.48 16.69 -2.24
N LEU A 36 14.64 16.20 -2.68
CA LEU A 36 14.73 14.98 -3.47
C LEU A 36 14.31 13.74 -2.66
N GLU A 37 14.69 13.68 -1.38
CA GLU A 37 14.31 12.58 -0.50
C GLU A 37 12.81 12.61 -0.17
N LYS A 38 12.23 13.80 0.03
CA LYS A 38 10.77 13.97 0.18
C LYS A 38 10.00 13.40 -1.03
N GLN A 39 10.48 13.70 -2.25
CA GLN A 39 9.92 13.11 -3.48
C GLN A 39 10.11 11.60 -3.52
N GLY A 40 11.27 11.10 -3.08
CA GLY A 40 11.54 9.67 -2.96
C GLY A 40 10.56 8.94 -2.03
N VAL A 41 10.18 9.53 -0.90
CA VAL A 41 9.16 8.97 0.01
C VAL A 41 7.81 8.86 -0.70
N ILE A 42 7.39 9.92 -1.40
CA ILE A 42 6.10 9.93 -2.10
C ILE A 42 6.09 8.88 -3.21
N GLN A 43 7.17 8.79 -3.99
CA GLN A 43 7.32 7.76 -5.01
C GLN A 43 7.25 6.35 -4.39
N ALA A 44 7.88 6.17 -3.22
CA ALA A 44 7.83 4.92 -2.45
C ALA A 44 6.43 4.52 -2.05
N PHE A 45 5.66 5.49 -1.56
CA PHE A 45 4.25 5.30 -1.25
C PHE A 45 3.44 4.92 -2.50
N GLU A 46 3.60 5.62 -3.61
CA GLU A 46 2.81 5.38 -4.83
C GLU A 46 2.94 3.96 -5.35
N PHE A 47 4.18 3.45 -5.51
CA PHE A 47 4.37 2.10 -6.03
C PHE A 47 3.95 1.04 -5.01
N CYS A 48 4.17 1.30 -3.71
CA CYS A 48 3.78 0.37 -2.65
C CYS A 48 2.26 0.22 -2.60
N TRP A 49 1.53 1.35 -2.59
CA TRP A 49 0.07 1.36 -2.64
C TRP A 49 -0.48 0.72 -3.93
N GLU A 50 0.13 0.99 -5.09
CA GLU A 50 -0.28 0.40 -6.37
C GLU A 50 -0.18 -1.13 -6.37
N LEU A 51 0.87 -1.68 -5.75
CA LEU A 51 1.03 -3.13 -5.59
C LEU A 51 0.05 -3.68 -4.55
N ALA A 52 -0.20 -2.94 -3.46
CA ALA A 52 -1.08 -3.35 -2.38
C ALA A 52 -2.53 -3.54 -2.84
N TRP A 53 -3.12 -2.57 -3.53
CA TRP A 53 -4.52 -2.71 -3.99
C TRP A 53 -4.66 -3.79 -5.07
N LYS A 54 -3.62 -3.99 -5.90
CA LYS A 54 -3.59 -5.10 -6.87
C LYS A 54 -3.44 -6.46 -6.19
N LEU A 55 -2.73 -6.53 -5.06
CA LEU A 55 -2.62 -7.74 -4.24
C LEU A 55 -3.98 -8.11 -3.65
N LEU A 56 -4.67 -7.13 -3.07
CA LEU A 56 -6.05 -7.32 -2.61
C LEU A 56 -6.95 -7.81 -3.75
N LYS A 57 -6.90 -7.15 -4.91
CA LYS A 57 -7.69 -7.55 -6.07
C LYS A 57 -7.40 -8.98 -6.50
N ASP A 58 -6.14 -9.34 -6.70
CA ASP A 58 -5.77 -10.68 -7.18
C ASP A 58 -6.14 -11.76 -6.14
N TYR A 59 -6.00 -11.48 -4.84
CA TYR A 59 -6.41 -12.41 -3.78
C TYR A 59 -7.93 -12.59 -3.71
N LEU A 60 -8.70 -11.48 -3.74
CA LEU A 60 -10.16 -11.54 -3.72
C LEU A 60 -10.71 -12.27 -4.96
N GLN A 61 -10.10 -12.07 -6.13
CA GLN A 61 -10.43 -12.82 -7.33
C GLN A 61 -10.11 -14.32 -7.19
N TRP A 62 -8.99 -14.65 -6.56
CA TRP A 62 -8.65 -16.05 -6.26
C TRP A 62 -9.65 -16.69 -5.27
N GLN A 63 -10.20 -15.92 -4.33
CA GLN A 63 -11.30 -16.33 -3.44
C GLN A 63 -12.68 -16.40 -4.13
N GLY A 64 -12.75 -16.15 -5.44
CA GLY A 64 -13.99 -16.25 -6.23
C GLY A 64 -14.81 -14.95 -6.31
N ILE A 65 -14.27 -13.82 -5.82
CA ILE A 65 -14.96 -12.52 -5.91
C ILE A 65 -14.62 -11.87 -7.27
N ALA A 66 -15.61 -11.86 -8.16
CA ALA A 66 -15.50 -11.29 -9.49
C ALA A 66 -15.74 -9.77 -9.52
N ASP A 67 -15.53 -9.17 -10.71
CA ASP A 67 -15.96 -7.80 -11.05
C ASP A 67 -15.36 -6.63 -10.24
N LEU A 68 -14.18 -6.83 -9.64
CA LEU A 68 -13.42 -5.74 -9.02
C LEU A 68 -12.79 -4.82 -10.09
N ALA A 69 -13.42 -3.69 -10.40
CA ALA A 69 -12.99 -2.80 -11.49
C ALA A 69 -11.68 -2.06 -11.18
N GLY A 70 -11.45 -1.68 -9.92
CA GLY A 70 -10.23 -0.98 -9.52
C GLY A 70 -9.99 -0.89 -8.02
N ALA A 71 -9.04 -0.04 -7.62
CA ALA A 71 -8.59 0.11 -6.24
C ALA A 71 -9.72 0.42 -5.25
N ARG A 72 -10.71 1.22 -5.66
CA ARG A 72 -11.88 1.54 -4.82
C ARG A 72 -12.69 0.31 -4.46
N ASP A 73 -12.99 -0.54 -5.44
CA ASP A 73 -13.82 -1.73 -5.23
C ASP A 73 -13.05 -2.77 -4.44
N ALA A 74 -11.77 -2.98 -4.78
CA ALA A 74 -10.87 -3.87 -4.05
C ALA A 74 -10.74 -3.44 -2.58
N THR A 75 -10.61 -2.14 -2.29
CA THR A 75 -10.53 -1.61 -0.91
C THR A 75 -11.80 -1.89 -0.13
N ARG A 76 -12.97 -1.57 -0.70
CA ARG A 76 -14.27 -1.78 -0.03
C ARG A 76 -14.49 -3.25 0.29
N GLU A 77 -14.19 -4.11 -0.67
CA GLU A 77 -14.37 -5.54 -0.51
C GLU A 77 -13.34 -6.13 0.48
N ALA A 78 -12.08 -5.72 0.40
CA ALA A 78 -11.04 -6.12 1.35
C ALA A 78 -11.42 -5.75 2.79
N PHE A 79 -11.97 -4.56 3.01
CA PHE A 79 -12.47 -4.15 4.31
C PHE A 79 -13.65 -5.01 4.78
N ARG A 80 -14.62 -5.28 3.88
CA ARG A 80 -15.77 -6.14 4.17
C ARG A 80 -15.36 -7.57 4.56
N GLN A 81 -14.29 -8.08 3.96
CA GLN A 81 -13.74 -9.42 4.22
C GLN A 81 -12.73 -9.44 5.38
N GLY A 82 -12.49 -8.31 6.04
CA GLY A 82 -11.55 -8.21 7.16
C GLY A 82 -10.07 -8.33 6.77
N LEU A 83 -9.74 -8.21 5.47
CA LEU A 83 -8.34 -8.23 5.00
C LEU A 83 -7.58 -6.98 5.45
N ILE A 84 -8.28 -5.85 5.55
CA ILE A 84 -7.76 -4.58 6.05
C ILE A 84 -8.64 -4.07 7.18
N ALA A 85 -8.02 -3.38 8.15
CA ALA A 85 -8.70 -2.95 9.38
C ALA A 85 -9.37 -1.58 9.25
N ASP A 86 -8.75 -0.63 8.52
CA ASP A 86 -9.30 0.72 8.36
C ASP A 86 -9.56 1.07 6.89
N GLY A 87 -10.78 0.76 6.43
CA GLY A 87 -11.20 1.12 5.07
C GLY A 87 -11.19 2.63 4.80
N GLN A 88 -11.29 3.50 5.81
CA GLN A 88 -11.26 4.96 5.62
C GLN A 88 -9.85 5.44 5.28
N VAL A 89 -8.84 4.96 6.02
CA VAL A 89 -7.43 5.27 5.75
C VAL A 89 -7.03 4.79 4.35
N TRP A 90 -7.47 3.60 3.94
CA TRP A 90 -7.23 3.09 2.59
C TRP A 90 -7.90 3.92 1.49
N MET A 91 -9.12 4.40 1.74
CA MET A 91 -9.80 5.32 0.83
C MET A 91 -9.10 6.69 0.78
N ALA A 92 -8.53 7.15 1.89
CA ALA A 92 -7.70 8.36 1.93
C ALA A 92 -6.41 8.18 1.11
N MET A 93 -5.72 7.04 1.23
CA MET A 93 -4.57 6.71 0.37
C MET A 93 -4.91 6.79 -1.12
N LEU A 94 -6.07 6.28 -1.54
CA LEU A 94 -6.53 6.39 -2.93
C LEU A 94 -6.71 7.84 -3.38
N GLN A 95 -7.26 8.70 -2.50
CA GLN A 95 -7.43 10.13 -2.80
C GLN A 95 -6.07 10.82 -2.90
N ASP A 96 -5.19 10.56 -1.93
CA ASP A 96 -3.86 11.15 -1.86
C ASP A 96 -2.95 10.71 -2.99
N ARG A 97 -3.05 9.45 -3.44
CA ARG A 97 -2.37 8.98 -4.65
C ARG A 97 -2.79 9.75 -5.91
N ASN A 98 -3.98 10.33 -5.97
CA ASN A 98 -4.34 11.21 -7.10
C ASN A 98 -3.75 12.62 -6.93
N ARG A 99 -3.40 13.01 -5.70
CA ARG A 99 -2.82 14.32 -5.37
C ARG A 99 -1.30 14.34 -5.50
N THR A 100 -0.63 13.20 -5.56
CA THR A 100 0.83 13.10 -5.71
C THR A 100 1.35 13.76 -6.99
N ALA A 101 0.53 13.85 -8.05
CA ALA A 101 0.85 14.60 -9.27
C ALA A 101 1.03 16.12 -9.02
N HIS A 102 0.54 16.62 -7.88
CA HIS A 102 0.63 18.02 -7.46
C HIS A 102 1.70 18.28 -6.39
N THR A 103 2.66 17.38 -6.23
CA THR A 103 3.73 17.46 -5.21
C THR A 103 4.77 18.55 -5.47
N TYR A 104 4.69 19.25 -6.62
CA TYR A 104 5.39 20.52 -6.82
C TYR A 104 4.89 21.63 -5.86
N ASN A 105 3.70 21.48 -5.27
CA ASN A 105 3.22 22.32 -4.18
C ASN A 105 3.74 21.78 -2.85
N GLU A 106 4.54 22.59 -2.15
CA GLU A 106 5.16 22.20 -0.88
C GLU A 106 4.15 21.84 0.21
N ALA A 107 3.01 22.55 0.30
CA ALA A 107 1.96 22.24 1.27
C ALA A 107 1.37 20.84 1.03
N THR A 108 1.04 20.50 -0.23
CA THR A 108 0.55 19.17 -0.62
C THR A 108 1.57 18.09 -0.29
N MET A 109 2.85 18.33 -0.58
CA MET A 109 3.91 17.39 -0.27
C MET A 109 4.05 17.16 1.24
N LEU A 110 4.05 18.21 2.06
CA LEU A 110 4.16 18.08 3.51
C LEU A 110 2.96 17.34 4.12
N GLU A 111 1.74 17.60 3.62
CA GLU A 111 0.53 16.86 4.01
C GLU A 111 0.66 15.36 3.68
N LEU A 112 1.09 15.02 2.47
CA LEU A 112 1.30 13.63 2.04
C LEU A 112 2.34 12.92 2.90
N LEU A 113 3.47 13.57 3.17
CA LEU A 113 4.51 13.03 4.04
C LEU A 113 3.99 12.77 5.46
N GLY A 114 3.19 13.69 6.00
CA GLY A 114 2.51 13.52 7.28
C GLY A 114 1.57 12.33 7.29
N ALA A 115 0.73 12.18 6.27
CA ALA A 115 -0.20 11.05 6.14
C ALA A 115 0.52 9.69 5.98
N ILE A 116 1.59 9.67 5.17
CA ILE A 116 2.41 8.48 4.95
C ILE A 116 3.01 7.99 6.27
N ARG A 117 3.66 8.89 7.02
CA ARG A 117 4.28 8.57 8.31
C ARG A 117 3.25 8.25 9.39
N GLY A 118 2.13 8.97 9.39
CA GLY A 118 1.14 8.91 10.47
C GLY A 118 0.19 7.72 10.40
N ALA A 119 -0.12 7.23 9.19
CA ALA A 119 -1.12 6.16 9.03
C ALA A 119 -0.84 5.20 7.86
N TYR A 120 -0.35 5.67 6.70
CA TYR A 120 -0.32 4.81 5.52
C TYR A 120 0.71 3.70 5.61
N ALA A 121 1.90 4.00 6.13
CA ALA A 121 2.94 2.99 6.29
C ALA A 121 2.54 1.86 7.24
N SER A 122 1.81 2.16 8.33
CA SER A 122 1.33 1.14 9.27
C SER A 122 0.24 0.26 8.67
N GLU A 123 -0.72 0.84 7.94
CA GLU A 123 -1.78 0.07 7.28
C GLU A 123 -1.24 -0.84 6.17
N LEU A 124 -0.27 -0.36 5.38
CA LEU A 124 0.41 -1.18 4.38
C LEU A 124 1.24 -2.29 5.05
N THR A 125 1.90 -2.02 6.17
CA THR A 125 2.60 -3.07 6.93
C THR A 125 1.63 -4.13 7.45
N ALA A 126 0.50 -3.70 8.03
CA ALA A 126 -0.52 -4.61 8.52
C ALA A 126 -1.09 -5.53 7.43
N LEU A 127 -1.33 -4.99 6.22
CA LEU A 127 -1.74 -5.83 5.09
C LEU A 127 -0.66 -6.87 4.75
N ALA A 128 0.60 -6.48 4.66
CA ALA A 128 1.69 -7.41 4.31
C ALA A 128 1.79 -8.57 5.32
N ASP A 129 1.63 -8.27 6.61
CA ASP A 129 1.64 -9.28 7.66
C ASP A 129 0.46 -10.24 7.56
N HIS A 130 -0.75 -9.71 7.33
CA HIS A 130 -1.94 -10.52 7.14
C HIS A 130 -1.83 -11.42 5.90
N MET A 131 -1.44 -10.87 4.76
CA MET A 131 -1.31 -11.63 3.51
C MET A 131 -0.21 -12.70 3.58
N ARG A 132 0.86 -12.45 4.34
CA ARG A 132 1.92 -13.44 4.60
C ARG A 132 1.41 -14.60 5.46
N ALA A 133 0.60 -14.33 6.48
CA ALA A 133 -0.03 -15.38 7.27
C ALA A 133 -0.91 -16.28 6.39
N LEU A 134 -1.74 -15.67 5.54
CA LEU A 134 -2.58 -16.39 4.58
C LEU A 134 -1.74 -17.22 3.59
N ALA A 135 -0.61 -16.72 3.10
CA ALA A 135 0.25 -17.46 2.17
C ALA A 135 0.89 -18.70 2.82
N ASN A 136 1.27 -18.59 4.10
CA ASN A 136 1.85 -19.70 4.85
C ASN A 136 0.84 -20.83 5.09
N GLU A 137 -0.45 -20.53 5.23
CA GLU A 137 -1.53 -21.52 5.39
C GLU A 137 -1.81 -22.31 4.09
N GLN A 138 -1.36 -21.81 2.94
CA GLN A 138 -1.53 -22.45 1.63
C GLN A 138 -0.31 -23.28 1.19
N SER A 139 0.73 -23.35 2.02
CA SER A 139 2.01 -24.02 1.72
C SER A 139 2.09 -25.45 2.24
#